data_AF-G5BN29-F1
#
_entry.id   AF-G5BN29-F1
#
_cell.length_a   1.000
_cell.length_b   1.000
_cell.length_c   1.000
_cell.angle_alpha   90.00
_cell.angle_beta   90.00
_cell.angle_gamma   90.00
#
_symmetry.space_group_name_H-M   'P 1'
#
loop_
_entity.id
_entity.type
_entity.pdbx_description
1 polymer ?
#
loop_
_entity_poly.entity_id
_entity_poly.type
_entity_poly.pdbx_seq_one_letter_code
_entity_poly.pdbx_strand_id
1 'polypeptide(L)'
;RFFQSFSDSLIDEDPQASLEELTKALEQKPDDAQYYCQRAYCHILLGNYCDGAADAKNSLKLNPSNSTAMLRKGICEYHENNYAAALETFTEGQKLDTFGFCFCIFLETGSHYVVQAGLELTIDPPASVCLLVAGITGADANFIVWIKRCQESQNGSESEVRTQSKIKYDWYQTESQVIITLMIKNVQKNDVNMEFSEKELSALVKLPSGEDYNLKLRLLHPIIPEQSTFKVLSTKIEIKMKKPEAVRWEKLEGQGDVPTSKQFIADVKNLYPSSSHYTRNWDKLVGEIKEEEKNEKLEGDAALNKLFQQIYSDGSDEVKRAMNKSFMESGGTVLSTNWSDVGKRKVEINPPDDMEWKKY
;
A
#
# COMPACT_ATOMS: atom_id res chain seq x y z
N ARG A 1 36.49 14.09 -45.72
CA ARG A 1 36.78 13.10 -44.65
C ARG A 1 35.54 13.05 -43.76
N PHE A 2 35.30 11.99 -43.00
CA PHE A 2 34.12 11.76 -42.16
C PHE A 2 32.97 11.00 -42.83
N PHE A 3 33.22 9.73 -43.13
CA PHE A 3 32.32 8.72 -42.58
C PHE A 3 33.17 7.93 -41.60
N GLN A 4 33.29 8.44 -40.36
CA GLN A 4 33.78 7.62 -39.27
C GLN A 4 32.75 6.50 -39.08
N SER A 5 33.22 5.26 -38.97
CA SER A 5 32.40 4.20 -38.39
C SER A 5 32.10 4.62 -36.96
N PHE A 6 30.84 4.86 -36.62
CA PHE A 6 30.43 5.10 -35.24
C PHE A 6 30.54 3.77 -34.47
N SER A 7 31.69 3.51 -33.86
CA SER A 7 31.81 2.38 -32.94
C SER A 7 31.01 2.68 -31.67
N ASP A 8 30.47 1.65 -31.02
CA ASP A 8 29.76 1.83 -29.76
C ASP A 8 30.66 2.50 -28.70
N SER A 9 31.98 2.25 -28.74
CA SER A 9 32.96 2.92 -27.88
C SER A 9 33.01 4.44 -28.05
N LEU A 10 32.84 4.94 -29.27
CA LEU A 10 32.85 6.38 -29.55
C LEU A 10 31.57 7.04 -29.01
N ILE A 11 30.45 6.32 -29.09
CA ILE A 11 29.16 6.76 -28.58
C ILE A 11 29.18 6.81 -27.04
N ASP A 12 29.86 5.86 -26.39
CA ASP A 12 30.01 5.83 -24.94
C ASP A 12 30.85 7.00 -24.40
N GLU A 13 31.83 7.49 -25.16
CA GLU A 13 32.67 8.64 -24.78
C GLU A 13 31.88 9.96 -24.81
N ASP A 14 31.12 10.21 -25.88
CA ASP A 14 30.26 11.39 -26.01
C ASP A 14 28.98 11.07 -26.81
N PRO A 15 27.88 10.74 -26.12
CA PRO A 15 26.63 10.36 -26.78
C PRO A 15 25.93 11.55 -27.45
N GLN A 16 26.15 12.77 -26.96
CA GLN A 16 25.50 13.97 -27.48
C GLN A 16 26.16 14.42 -28.79
N ALA A 17 27.49 14.49 -28.83
CA ALA A 17 28.21 14.78 -30.07
C ALA A 17 27.94 13.71 -31.14
N SER A 18 27.94 12.43 -30.74
CA SER A 18 27.64 11.31 -31.63
C SER A 18 26.23 11.41 -32.23
N LEU A 19 25.23 11.83 -31.45
CA LEU A 19 23.86 12.02 -31.93
C LEU A 19 23.76 13.10 -33.02
N GLU A 20 24.45 14.22 -32.85
CA GLU A 20 24.48 15.29 -33.84
C GLU A 20 25.13 14.85 -35.15
N GLU A 21 26.26 14.13 -35.06
CA GLU A 21 26.95 13.59 -36.24
C GLU A 21 26.12 12.53 -36.96
N LEU A 22 25.48 11.61 -36.21
CA LEU A 22 24.57 10.61 -36.78
C LEU A 22 23.36 11.24 -37.45
N THR A 23 22.83 12.34 -36.90
CA THR A 23 21.71 13.07 -37.52
C THR A 23 22.13 13.69 -38.85
N LYS A 24 23.31 14.34 -38.91
CA LYS A 24 23.88 14.85 -40.18
C LYS A 24 24.19 13.74 -41.17
N ALA A 25 24.62 12.56 -40.70
CA ALA A 25 24.88 11.41 -41.54
C ALA A 25 23.58 10.86 -42.16
N LEU A 26 22.49 10.81 -41.38
CA LEU A 26 21.17 10.39 -41.84
C LEU A 26 20.53 11.40 -42.83
N GLU A 27 20.80 12.70 -42.70
CA GLU A 27 20.39 13.69 -43.71
C GLU A 27 21.02 13.42 -45.09
N GLN A 28 22.25 12.89 -45.10
CA GLN A 28 22.96 12.55 -46.34
C GLN A 28 22.61 11.15 -46.86
N LYS A 29 22.36 10.20 -45.95
CA LYS A 29 22.05 8.79 -46.26
C LYS A 29 20.89 8.31 -45.38
N PRO A 30 19.64 8.58 -45.79
CA PRO A 30 18.46 8.23 -45.00
C PRO A 30 18.12 6.74 -45.00
N ASP A 31 18.77 5.94 -45.84
CA ASP A 31 18.46 4.51 -46.03
C ASP A 31 19.39 3.56 -45.27
N ASP A 32 20.30 4.09 -44.44
CA ASP A 32 21.25 3.27 -43.68
C ASP A 32 20.64 2.81 -42.34
N ALA A 33 20.31 1.52 -42.26
CA ALA A 33 19.76 0.91 -41.05
C ALA A 33 20.69 1.01 -39.84
N GLN A 34 22.01 1.03 -40.06
CA GLN A 34 23.01 1.05 -39.00
C GLN A 34 23.05 2.40 -38.30
N TYR A 35 22.91 3.51 -39.03
CA TYR A 35 22.87 4.84 -38.43
C TYR A 35 21.65 5.04 -37.54
N TYR A 36 20.47 4.54 -37.94
CA TYR A 36 19.30 4.54 -37.04
C TYR A 36 19.54 3.68 -35.79
N CYS A 37 20.18 2.52 -35.93
CA CYS A 37 20.50 1.67 -34.78
C CYS A 37 21.45 2.38 -33.80
N GLN A 38 22.50 3.02 -34.31
CA GLN A 38 23.47 3.78 -33.52
C GLN A 38 22.86 5.03 -32.88
N ARG A 39 21.99 5.74 -33.60
CA ARG A 39 21.29 6.91 -33.04
C ARG A 39 20.32 6.51 -31.93
N ALA A 40 19.64 5.38 -32.07
CA ALA A 40 18.83 4.79 -31.00
C ALA A 40 19.66 4.51 -29.74
N TYR A 41 20.91 4.07 -29.89
CA TYR A 41 21.82 3.86 -28.75
C TYR A 41 22.20 5.16 -28.05
N CYS A 42 22.53 6.22 -28.81
CA CYS A 42 22.75 7.55 -28.24
C CYS A 42 21.53 8.01 -27.44
N HIS A 43 20.32 7.85 -27.99
CA HIS A 43 19.08 8.18 -27.31
C HIS A 43 18.87 7.38 -26.01
N ILE A 44 19.21 6.09 -25.99
CA ILE A 44 19.16 5.26 -24.78
C ILE A 44 20.10 5.79 -23.69
N LEU A 45 21.35 6.12 -24.05
CA LEU A 45 22.34 6.67 -23.11
C LEU A 45 21.92 8.04 -22.55
N LEU A 46 21.23 8.85 -23.36
CA LEU A 46 20.72 10.16 -22.96
C LEU A 46 19.38 10.09 -22.21
N GLY A 47 18.76 8.91 -22.08
CA GLY A 47 17.46 8.73 -21.43
C GLY A 47 16.25 9.12 -22.28
N ASN A 48 16.45 9.39 -23.58
CA ASN A 48 15.41 9.77 -24.53
C ASN A 48 14.78 8.52 -25.18
N TYR A 49 14.11 7.68 -24.39
CA TYR A 49 13.65 6.36 -24.82
C TYR A 49 12.60 6.39 -25.94
N CYS A 50 11.75 7.42 -26.01
CA CYS A 50 10.72 7.54 -27.04
C CYS A 50 11.29 7.71 -28.44
N ASP A 51 12.25 8.62 -28.58
CA ASP A 51 12.97 8.84 -29.84
C ASP A 51 13.83 7.62 -30.19
N GLY A 52 14.49 7.02 -29.18
CA GLY A 52 15.26 5.80 -29.36
C GLY A 52 14.42 4.62 -29.87
N ALA A 53 13.20 4.44 -29.36
CA ALA A 53 12.28 3.41 -29.83
C ALA A 53 11.83 3.67 -31.28
N ALA A 54 11.60 4.92 -31.66
CA ALA A 54 11.24 5.29 -33.02
C ALA A 54 12.39 5.00 -34.01
N ASP A 55 13.62 5.32 -33.64
CA ASP A 55 14.81 5.04 -34.44
C ASP A 55 15.08 3.56 -34.58
N ALA A 56 14.98 2.79 -33.49
CA ALA A 56 15.11 1.34 -33.54
C ALA A 56 14.04 0.70 -34.45
N LYS A 57 12.80 1.20 -34.43
CA LYS A 57 11.73 0.78 -35.36
C LYS A 57 12.07 1.12 -36.81
N ASN A 58 12.65 2.28 -37.09
CA ASN A 58 13.07 2.65 -38.45
C ASN A 58 14.24 1.77 -38.94
N SER A 59 15.20 1.47 -38.07
CA SER A 59 16.28 0.51 -38.36
C SER A 59 15.72 -0.86 -38.74
N LEU A 60 14.72 -1.36 -37.99
CA LEU A 60 14.08 -2.65 -38.25
C LEU A 60 13.22 -2.67 -39.52
N LYS A 61 12.66 -1.54 -39.96
CA LYS A 61 11.97 -1.44 -41.26
C LYS A 61 12.95 -1.64 -42.43
N LEU A 62 14.16 -1.11 -42.29
CA LEU A 62 15.21 -1.21 -43.31
C LEU A 62 15.91 -2.57 -43.25
N ASN A 63 16.19 -3.07 -42.05
CA ASN A 63 16.78 -4.37 -41.81
C ASN A 63 16.04 -5.12 -40.69
N PRO A 64 15.03 -5.95 -41.03
CA PRO A 64 14.28 -6.74 -40.05
C PRO A 64 15.13 -7.80 -39.32
N SER A 65 16.26 -8.20 -39.89
CA SER A 65 17.15 -9.22 -39.31
C SER A 65 18.15 -8.66 -38.28
N ASN A 66 18.12 -7.36 -38.00
CA ASN A 66 19.05 -6.74 -37.07
C ASN A 66 18.67 -7.02 -35.61
N SER A 67 19.30 -8.02 -35.00
CA SER A 67 19.09 -8.38 -33.58
C SER A 67 19.46 -7.22 -32.64
N THR A 68 20.52 -6.46 -32.93
CA THR A 68 20.92 -5.30 -32.11
C THR A 68 19.86 -4.20 -32.10
N ALA A 69 19.21 -3.94 -33.24
CA ALA A 69 18.11 -2.97 -33.30
C ALA A 69 16.87 -3.44 -32.52
N MET A 70 16.54 -4.74 -32.57
CA MET A 70 15.47 -5.31 -31.73
C MET A 70 15.79 -5.19 -30.23
N LEU A 71 17.03 -5.45 -29.85
CA LEU A 71 17.47 -5.31 -28.47
C LEU A 71 17.33 -3.86 -27.98
N ARG A 72 17.82 -2.89 -28.76
CA ARG A 72 17.72 -1.46 -28.44
C ARG A 72 16.25 -1.01 -28.37
N LYS A 73 15.38 -1.51 -29.27
CA LYS A 73 13.93 -1.29 -29.20
C LYS A 73 13.32 -1.79 -27.88
N GLY A 74 13.62 -3.02 -27.50
CA GLY A 74 13.09 -3.61 -26.26
C GLY A 74 13.56 -2.87 -25.00
N ILE A 75 14.81 -2.38 -24.98
CA ILE A 75 15.34 -1.56 -23.88
C ILE A 75 14.54 -0.26 -23.75
N CYS A 76 14.28 0.44 -24.86
CA CYS A 76 13.45 1.64 -24.83
C CYS A 76 12.04 1.34 -24.30
N GLU A 77 11.38 0.30 -24.81
CA GLU A 77 10.02 -0.09 -24.39
C GLU A 77 9.96 -0.49 -22.90
N TYR A 78 11.02 -1.11 -22.38
CA TYR A 78 11.15 -1.41 -20.95
C TYR A 78 11.19 -0.12 -20.10
N HIS A 79 11.99 0.87 -20.52
CA HIS A 79 12.10 2.14 -19.81
C HIS A 79 10.86 3.04 -19.97
N GLU A 80 10.03 2.80 -20.99
CA GLU A 80 8.70 3.39 -21.14
C GLU A 80 7.62 2.71 -20.27
N ASN A 81 7.99 1.72 -19.46
CA ASN A 81 7.10 0.87 -18.66
C ASN A 81 6.14 0.00 -19.49
N ASN A 82 6.41 -0.20 -20.77
CA ASN A 82 5.62 -1.07 -21.64
C ASN A 82 6.19 -2.49 -21.63
N TYR A 83 6.19 -3.13 -20.46
CA TYR A 83 6.86 -4.41 -20.24
C TYR A 83 6.32 -5.56 -21.10
N ALA A 84 5.04 -5.52 -21.47
CA ALA A 84 4.43 -6.53 -22.33
C ALA A 84 4.99 -6.48 -23.76
N ALA A 85 5.05 -5.28 -24.34
CA ALA A 85 5.66 -5.09 -25.66
C ALA A 85 7.17 -5.37 -25.64
N ALA A 86 7.86 -4.95 -24.57
CA ALA A 86 9.28 -5.23 -24.40
C ALA A 86 9.57 -6.73 -24.36
N LEU A 87 8.78 -7.52 -23.61
CA LEU A 87 8.92 -8.97 -23.53
C LEU A 87 8.77 -9.62 -24.91
N GLU A 88 7.75 -9.25 -25.68
CA GLU A 88 7.53 -9.73 -27.05
C GLU A 88 8.75 -9.39 -27.93
N THR A 89 9.15 -8.12 -27.96
CA THR A 89 10.32 -7.64 -28.72
C THR A 89 11.59 -8.41 -28.35
N PHE A 90 11.84 -8.68 -27.06
CA PHE A 90 13.02 -9.43 -26.65
C PHE A 90 12.95 -10.92 -27.01
N THR A 91 11.76 -11.54 -26.97
CA THR A 91 11.59 -12.94 -27.40
C THR A 91 11.73 -13.11 -28.91
N GLU A 92 11.29 -12.13 -29.70
CA GLU A 92 11.52 -12.08 -31.14
C GLU A 92 13.01 -11.89 -31.46
N GLY A 93 13.66 -10.96 -30.77
CA GLY A 93 15.10 -10.71 -30.93
C GLY A 93 15.94 -11.94 -30.58
N GLN A 94 15.57 -12.69 -29.54
CA GLN A 94 16.22 -13.96 -29.18
C GLN A 94 16.10 -15.01 -30.29
N LYS A 95 14.95 -15.10 -30.97
CA LYS A 95 14.79 -16.02 -32.11
C LYS A 95 15.75 -15.65 -33.23
N LEU A 96 15.86 -14.36 -33.58
CA LEU A 96 16.79 -13.90 -34.62
C LEU A 96 18.26 -14.14 -34.25
N ASP A 97 18.62 -13.92 -32.98
CA ASP A 97 19.97 -14.14 -32.47
C ASP A 97 20.36 -15.62 -32.48
N THR A 98 19.41 -16.51 -32.17
CA THR A 98 19.60 -17.98 -32.25
C THR A 98 19.92 -18.42 -33.68
N PHE A 99 19.36 -17.77 -34.70
CA PHE A 99 19.71 -18.04 -36.10
C PHE A 99 21.07 -17.43 -36.51
N GLY A 100 21.48 -16.29 -35.93
CA GLY A 100 22.77 -15.64 -36.19
C GLY A 100 23.95 -16.38 -35.54
N PHE A 101 23.85 -16.73 -34.26
CA PHE A 101 24.86 -17.52 -33.54
C PHE A 101 25.00 -18.94 -34.09
N CYS A 102 23.88 -19.60 -34.44
CA CYS A 102 23.91 -20.93 -35.03
C CYS A 102 24.55 -20.92 -36.42
N PHE A 103 24.35 -19.86 -37.22
CA PHE A 103 25.03 -19.70 -38.51
C PHE A 103 26.54 -19.41 -38.39
N CYS A 104 26.97 -18.61 -37.41
CA CYS A 104 28.39 -18.37 -37.13
C CYS A 104 29.11 -19.64 -36.64
N ILE A 105 28.50 -20.41 -35.73
CA ILE A 105 29.04 -21.72 -35.31
C ILE A 105 29.11 -22.68 -36.50
N PHE A 106 28.08 -22.71 -37.35
CA PHE A 106 28.03 -23.57 -38.54
C PHE A 106 29.14 -23.27 -39.56
N LEU A 107 29.56 -22.00 -39.67
CA LEU A 107 30.67 -21.59 -40.53
C LEU A 107 32.05 -21.89 -39.92
N GLU A 108 32.22 -21.82 -38.60
CA GLU A 108 33.50 -22.12 -37.94
C GLU A 108 33.78 -23.63 -37.80
N THR A 109 32.76 -24.46 -37.57
CA THR A 109 33.00 -25.89 -37.27
C THR A 109 32.74 -26.84 -38.43
N GLY A 110 32.37 -26.32 -39.61
CA GLY A 110 32.09 -27.03 -40.86
C GLY A 110 32.16 -28.55 -40.82
N SER A 111 31.23 -29.23 -40.12
CA SER A 111 30.95 -30.67 -40.16
C SER A 111 30.01 -31.12 -39.02
N HIS A 112 28.87 -31.66 -39.45
CA HIS A 112 28.26 -32.88 -38.92
C HIS A 112 27.61 -32.86 -37.52
N TYR A 113 26.45 -32.22 -37.39
CA TYR A 113 25.29 -32.84 -36.73
C TYR A 113 24.00 -32.18 -37.26
N VAL A 114 23.58 -32.63 -38.43
CA VAL A 114 22.17 -32.53 -38.85
C VAL A 114 21.42 -33.54 -37.97
N VAL A 115 20.65 -33.07 -36.99
CA VAL A 115 19.51 -33.84 -36.49
C VAL A 115 18.26 -33.00 -36.66
N GLN A 116 17.57 -33.42 -37.69
CA GLN A 116 16.28 -33.04 -38.19
C GLN A 116 15.15 -33.37 -37.20
N ALA A 117 14.11 -32.54 -37.27
CA ALA A 117 12.72 -32.80 -36.90
C ALA A 117 12.38 -32.88 -35.41
N GLY A 118 11.25 -32.24 -35.09
CA GLY A 118 10.84 -31.93 -33.73
C GLY A 118 10.57 -33.14 -32.84
N LEU A 119 10.75 -32.91 -31.55
CA LEU A 119 9.93 -33.46 -30.48
C LEU A 119 10.13 -32.59 -29.23
N GLU A 120 9.05 -32.31 -28.51
CA GLU A 120 9.11 -31.81 -27.14
C GLU A 120 9.93 -32.74 -26.25
N LEU A 121 10.74 -32.18 -25.34
CA LEU A 121 10.63 -32.35 -23.88
C LEU A 121 11.88 -31.85 -23.16
N THR A 122 11.63 -30.95 -22.21
CA THR A 122 12.21 -30.86 -20.86
C THR A 122 13.52 -31.59 -20.57
N ILE A 123 14.54 -30.88 -20.07
CA ILE A 123 15.42 -31.28 -18.96
C ILE A 123 16.19 -30.02 -18.49
N ASP A 124 16.12 -29.74 -17.18
CA ASP A 124 16.93 -28.76 -16.44
C ASP A 124 18.42 -29.20 -16.33
N PRO A 125 19.36 -28.29 -15.97
CA PRO A 125 20.70 -28.19 -16.55
C PRO A 125 21.77 -29.01 -15.82
N PRO A 126 22.95 -29.29 -16.43
CA PRO A 126 24.14 -29.60 -15.68
C PRO A 126 24.81 -28.32 -15.19
N ALA A 127 24.92 -28.22 -13.87
CA ALA A 127 25.70 -27.24 -13.14
C ALA A 127 27.20 -27.31 -13.50
N SER A 128 27.64 -26.66 -14.59
CA SER A 128 29.06 -26.37 -14.89
C SER A 128 29.29 -25.33 -16.00
N VAL A 129 28.44 -24.31 -16.13
CA VAL A 129 28.83 -23.07 -16.84
C VAL A 129 28.37 -21.86 -16.04
N CYS A 130 28.94 -21.73 -14.85
CA CYS A 130 28.87 -20.51 -14.07
C CYS A 130 30.26 -20.28 -13.51
N LEU A 131 31.05 -19.46 -14.20
CA LEU A 131 31.92 -18.44 -13.61
C LEU A 131 32.74 -17.72 -14.69
N LEU A 132 32.85 -16.40 -14.49
CA LEU A 132 33.56 -15.38 -15.27
C LEU A 132 32.90 -14.91 -16.58
N VAL A 133 32.19 -13.77 -16.51
CA VAL A 133 32.83 -12.46 -16.73
C VAL A 133 32.14 -11.41 -15.84
N ALA A 134 32.89 -10.91 -14.86
CA ALA A 134 32.68 -9.59 -14.30
C ALA A 134 33.33 -8.59 -15.27
N GLY A 135 32.55 -7.65 -15.78
CA GLY A 135 33.02 -6.63 -16.71
C GLY A 135 31.87 -6.18 -17.60
N ILE A 136 31.39 -4.97 -17.38
CA ILE A 136 30.53 -4.28 -18.34
C ILE A 136 31.42 -4.04 -19.57
N THR A 137 31.26 -4.88 -20.59
CA THR A 137 31.88 -4.69 -21.90
C THR A 137 30.75 -4.71 -22.92
N GLY A 138 30.61 -3.61 -23.66
CA GLY A 138 29.67 -3.49 -24.76
C GLY A 138 29.85 -4.63 -25.77
N ALA A 139 28.74 -5.01 -26.40
CA ALA A 139 28.45 -6.28 -27.08
C ALA A 139 27.89 -7.35 -26.14
N ASP A 140 26.62 -7.70 -26.38
CA ASP A 140 25.81 -8.75 -25.74
C ASP A 140 25.21 -8.44 -24.36
N ALA A 141 24.40 -7.38 -24.31
CA ALA A 141 23.28 -7.31 -23.37
C ALA A 141 22.25 -8.40 -23.75
N ASN A 142 22.52 -9.62 -23.30
CA ASN A 142 21.78 -10.83 -23.60
C ASN A 142 20.27 -10.65 -23.41
N PHE A 143 19.49 -10.97 -24.45
CA PHE A 143 18.03 -10.96 -24.43
C PHE A 143 17.44 -11.66 -23.20
N ILE A 144 18.08 -12.74 -22.74
CA ILE A 144 17.70 -13.53 -21.57
C ILE A 144 17.63 -12.67 -20.28
N VAL A 145 18.60 -11.78 -20.07
CA VAL A 145 18.66 -10.92 -18.88
C VAL A 145 17.48 -9.94 -18.90
N TRP A 146 17.20 -9.35 -20.05
CA TRP A 146 16.10 -8.41 -20.23
C TRP A 146 14.73 -9.09 -20.17
N ILE A 147 14.57 -10.30 -20.70
CA ILE A 147 13.35 -11.11 -20.58
C ILE A 147 13.07 -11.39 -19.11
N LYS A 148 14.07 -11.83 -18.34
CA LYS A 148 13.93 -12.09 -16.90
C LYS A 148 13.56 -10.81 -16.14
N ARG A 149 14.21 -9.68 -16.47
CA ARG A 149 13.92 -8.38 -15.86
C ARG A 149 12.51 -7.87 -16.20
N CYS A 150 12.02 -8.11 -17.42
CA CYS A 150 10.65 -7.81 -17.81
C CYS A 150 9.66 -8.68 -17.04
N GLN A 151 9.93 -9.98 -16.91
CA GLN A 151 9.11 -10.91 -16.12
C GLN A 151 9.12 -10.56 -14.64
N GLU A 152 10.24 -10.12 -14.07
CA GLU A 152 10.33 -9.64 -12.70
C GLU A 152 9.61 -8.31 -12.50
N SER A 153 9.62 -7.42 -13.50
CA SER A 153 8.91 -6.12 -13.44
C SER A 153 7.40 -6.33 -13.63
N GLN A 154 7.00 -7.25 -14.51
CA GLN A 154 5.62 -7.72 -14.65
C GLN A 154 5.17 -8.45 -13.40
N ASN A 155 5.96 -9.36 -12.83
CA ASN A 155 5.68 -10.00 -11.55
C ASN A 155 5.77 -9.02 -10.39
N GLY A 156 6.52 -7.93 -10.46
CA GLY A 156 6.46 -6.83 -9.49
C GLY A 156 5.11 -6.13 -9.53
N SER A 157 4.53 -5.97 -10.72
CA SER A 157 3.16 -5.49 -10.93
C SER A 157 2.05 -6.55 -10.78
N GLU A 158 2.34 -7.84 -10.98
CA GLU A 158 1.40 -8.98 -10.89
C GLU A 158 1.44 -9.67 -9.53
N SER A 159 2.52 -9.50 -8.74
CA SER A 159 2.53 -9.86 -7.31
C SER A 159 1.68 -8.90 -6.48
N GLU A 160 1.24 -7.78 -7.05
CA GLU A 160 0.18 -6.93 -6.50
C GLU A 160 -1.18 -7.10 -7.21
N VAL A 161 -1.27 -7.82 -8.34
CA VAL A 161 -2.53 -8.02 -9.08
C VAL A 161 -2.67 -9.45 -9.64
N ARG A 162 -2.52 -10.46 -8.78
CA ARG A 162 -3.40 -11.64 -8.88
C ARG A 162 -4.63 -11.31 -8.06
N THR A 163 -5.74 -11.06 -8.74
CA THR A 163 -7.06 -10.83 -8.14
C THR A 163 -7.54 -12.08 -7.40
N GLN A 164 -6.97 -12.36 -6.22
CA GLN A 164 -7.80 -12.83 -5.12
C GLN A 164 -8.68 -11.64 -4.75
N SER A 165 -9.98 -11.86 -4.67
CA SER A 165 -10.90 -10.90 -4.06
C SER A 165 -10.26 -10.42 -2.75
N LYS A 166 -9.72 -9.18 -2.74
CA LYS A 166 -8.92 -8.68 -1.61
C LYS A 166 -9.90 -8.47 -0.47
N ILE A 167 -10.14 -9.54 0.29
CA ILE A 167 -10.99 -9.52 1.46
C ILE A 167 -10.41 -8.46 2.38
N LYS A 168 -11.19 -7.40 2.60
CA LYS A 168 -10.78 -6.32 3.49
C LYS A 168 -10.54 -6.91 4.87
N TYR A 169 -9.34 -6.67 5.38
CA TYR A 169 -8.99 -6.99 6.74
C TYR A 169 -8.82 -5.68 7.52
N ASP A 170 -9.23 -5.70 8.78
CA ASP A 170 -9.01 -4.61 9.71
C ASP A 170 -8.03 -5.06 10.77
N TRP A 171 -7.22 -4.16 11.31
CA TRP A 171 -6.29 -4.50 12.38
C TRP A 171 -6.24 -3.41 13.43
N TYR A 172 -6.11 -3.83 14.67
CA TYR A 172 -5.91 -2.96 15.80
C TYR A 172 -4.93 -3.62 16.77
N GLN A 173 -4.38 -2.84 17.69
CA GLN A 173 -3.40 -3.34 18.65
C GLN A 173 -3.73 -2.87 20.05
N THR A 174 -3.33 -3.70 21.00
CA THR A 174 -3.24 -3.37 22.43
C THR A 174 -1.77 -3.24 22.80
N GLU A 175 -1.46 -2.90 24.04
CA GLU A 175 -0.07 -2.87 24.52
C GLU A 175 0.63 -4.21 24.38
N SER A 176 -0.09 -5.32 24.46
CA SER A 176 0.49 -6.67 24.51
C SER A 176 0.18 -7.59 23.33
N GLN A 177 -0.79 -7.22 22.48
CA GLN A 177 -1.26 -8.07 21.36
C GLN A 177 -1.61 -7.22 20.13
N VAL A 178 -1.41 -7.78 18.95
CA VAL A 178 -1.92 -7.27 17.67
C VAL A 178 -3.06 -8.18 17.20
N ILE A 179 -4.19 -7.60 16.83
CA ILE A 179 -5.38 -8.34 16.40
C ILE A 179 -5.72 -7.95 14.97
N ILE A 180 -5.81 -8.95 14.09
CA ILE A 180 -6.26 -8.79 12.70
C ILE A 180 -7.63 -9.47 12.56
N THR A 181 -8.56 -8.79 11.91
CA THR A 181 -9.92 -9.26 11.66
C THR A 181 -10.14 -9.41 10.16
N LEU A 182 -10.38 -10.63 9.71
CA LEU A 182 -10.74 -10.95 8.33
C LEU A 182 -12.27 -11.08 8.21
N MET A 183 -12.90 -10.27 7.37
CA MET A 183 -14.36 -10.24 7.22
C MET A 183 -14.84 -11.33 6.23
N ILE A 184 -14.81 -12.58 6.68
CA ILE A 184 -15.22 -13.75 5.90
C ILE A 184 -16.44 -14.40 6.53
N LYS A 185 -17.52 -14.59 5.75
CA LYS A 185 -18.77 -15.20 6.21
C LYS A 185 -18.75 -16.71 6.00
N ASN A 186 -19.37 -17.43 6.94
CA ASN A 186 -19.69 -18.86 6.82
C ASN A 186 -18.47 -19.79 6.61
N VAL A 187 -17.40 -19.58 7.38
CA VAL A 187 -16.20 -20.43 7.38
C VAL A 187 -16.19 -21.33 8.61
N GLN A 188 -15.85 -22.61 8.44
CA GLN A 188 -15.69 -23.55 9.55
C GLN A 188 -14.25 -23.58 10.06
N LYS A 189 -14.06 -23.98 11.32
CA LYS A 189 -12.72 -24.05 11.93
C LYS A 189 -11.76 -25.00 11.20
N ASN A 190 -12.28 -26.03 10.54
CA ASN A 190 -11.49 -27.04 9.83
C ASN A 190 -10.97 -26.54 8.46
N ASP A 191 -11.56 -25.47 7.93
CA ASP A 191 -11.26 -24.92 6.61
C ASP A 191 -10.21 -23.79 6.66
N VAL A 192 -9.66 -23.55 7.84
CA VAL A 192 -8.69 -22.48 8.11
C VAL A 192 -7.38 -23.11 8.59
N ASN A 193 -6.32 -22.95 7.80
CA ASN A 193 -4.96 -23.26 8.21
C ASN A 193 -4.20 -21.97 8.51
N MET A 194 -3.52 -21.93 9.65
CA MET A 194 -2.91 -20.73 10.20
C MET A 194 -1.48 -21.04 10.64
N GLU A 195 -0.52 -20.41 9.98
CA GLU A 195 0.90 -20.57 10.25
C GLU A 195 1.47 -19.26 10.76
N PHE A 196 1.93 -19.29 12.01
CA PHE A 196 2.61 -18.16 12.66
C PHE A 196 4.12 -18.38 12.60
N SER A 197 4.85 -17.40 12.09
CA SER A 197 6.31 -17.31 12.16
C SER A 197 6.70 -16.06 12.92
N GLU A 198 7.97 -15.95 13.33
CA GLU A 198 8.44 -14.80 14.12
C GLU A 198 8.15 -13.46 13.44
N LYS A 199 8.28 -13.37 12.11
CA LYS A 199 8.05 -12.13 11.33
C LYS A 199 7.06 -12.29 10.17
N GLU A 200 6.44 -13.45 10.04
CA GLU A 200 5.50 -13.71 8.96
C GLU A 200 4.24 -14.37 9.50
N LEU A 201 3.09 -14.01 8.95
CA LEU A 201 1.80 -14.65 9.17
C LEU A 201 1.30 -15.17 7.84
N SER A 202 0.97 -16.46 7.77
CA SER A 202 0.30 -17.05 6.60
C SER A 202 -1.02 -17.66 7.04
N ALA A 203 -2.13 -17.15 6.51
CA ALA A 203 -3.48 -17.64 6.79
C ALA A 203 -4.13 -18.13 5.50
N LEU A 204 -4.35 -19.44 5.41
CA LEU A 204 -5.01 -20.09 4.29
C LEU A 204 -6.44 -20.45 4.68
N VAL A 205 -7.41 -19.83 4.03
CA VAL A 205 -8.84 -19.97 4.30
C VAL A 205 -9.53 -20.53 3.07
N LYS A 206 -10.13 -21.71 3.18
CA LYS A 206 -10.94 -22.28 2.10
C LYS A 206 -12.34 -21.67 2.17
N LEU A 207 -12.72 -20.92 1.14
CA LEU A 207 -14.06 -20.33 1.08
C LEU A 207 -15.08 -21.38 0.63
N PRO A 208 -16.34 -21.32 1.09
CA PRO A 208 -17.41 -22.17 0.58
C PRO A 208 -17.74 -21.92 -0.91
N SER A 209 -17.17 -20.86 -1.49
CA SER A 209 -17.27 -20.50 -2.91
C SER A 209 -16.30 -21.28 -3.81
N GLY A 210 -15.42 -22.12 -3.25
CA GLY A 210 -14.44 -22.93 -3.99
C GLY A 210 -13.10 -22.25 -4.29
N GLU A 211 -12.93 -20.98 -3.89
CA GLU A 211 -11.65 -20.26 -3.98
C GLU A 211 -10.90 -20.32 -2.64
N ASP A 212 -9.64 -20.76 -2.68
CA ASP A 212 -8.76 -20.71 -1.52
C ASP A 212 -8.18 -19.29 -1.37
N TYR A 213 -8.48 -18.63 -0.25
CA TYR A 213 -7.95 -17.32 0.11
C TYR A 213 -6.66 -17.49 0.92
N ASN A 214 -5.56 -16.88 0.45
CA ASN A 214 -4.27 -16.94 1.15
C ASN A 214 -3.82 -15.53 1.52
N LEU A 215 -3.84 -15.23 2.82
CA LEU A 215 -3.30 -14.00 3.37
C LEU A 215 -1.89 -14.26 3.89
N LYS A 216 -0.89 -13.73 3.18
CA LYS A 216 0.51 -13.72 3.62
C LYS A 216 0.93 -12.30 4.01
N LEU A 217 1.21 -12.07 5.28
CA LEU A 217 1.65 -10.79 5.83
C LEU A 217 3.09 -10.90 6.34
N ARG A 218 3.94 -9.95 5.94
CA ARG A 218 5.27 -9.76 6.54
C ARG A 218 5.19 -8.70 7.62
N LEU A 219 5.29 -9.13 8.86
CA LEU A 219 5.10 -8.27 10.03
C LEU A 219 6.32 -7.37 10.25
N LEU A 220 6.06 -6.11 10.62
CA LEU A 220 7.13 -5.14 10.91
C LEU A 220 7.95 -5.55 12.14
N HIS A 221 7.29 -6.04 13.18
CA HIS A 221 7.92 -6.46 14.43
C HIS A 221 7.74 -7.96 14.67
N PRO A 222 8.68 -8.59 15.41
CA PRO A 222 8.56 -9.99 15.74
C PRO A 222 7.34 -10.26 16.64
N ILE A 223 6.74 -11.45 16.49
CA ILE A 223 5.67 -11.97 17.33
C ILE A 223 6.12 -13.26 18.01
N ILE A 224 5.43 -13.67 19.07
CA ILE A 224 5.65 -14.98 19.71
C ILE A 224 4.65 -15.98 19.10
N PRO A 225 5.08 -16.92 18.22
CA PRO A 225 4.17 -17.83 17.53
C PRO A 225 3.39 -18.73 18.51
N GLU A 226 4.05 -19.20 19.56
CA GLU A 226 3.47 -20.13 20.55
C GLU A 226 2.29 -19.54 21.34
N GLN A 227 2.27 -18.22 21.53
CA GLN A 227 1.21 -17.51 22.26
C GLN A 227 0.21 -16.83 21.32
N SER A 228 0.41 -16.98 20.01
CA SER A 228 -0.49 -16.44 18.99
C SER A 228 -1.62 -17.43 18.73
N THR A 229 -2.84 -16.93 18.66
CA THR A 229 -4.06 -17.75 18.59
C THR A 229 -5.03 -17.18 17.59
N PHE A 230 -6.02 -17.98 17.18
CA PHE A 230 -7.07 -17.50 16.29
C PHE A 230 -8.44 -18.03 16.67
N LYS A 231 -9.45 -17.25 16.31
CA LYS A 231 -10.85 -17.55 16.56
C LYS A 231 -11.66 -17.36 15.28
N VAL A 232 -12.25 -18.44 14.81
CA VAL A 232 -13.17 -18.43 13.68
C VAL A 232 -14.59 -18.16 14.21
N LEU A 233 -15.21 -17.08 13.73
CA LEU A 233 -16.61 -16.75 13.97
C LEU A 233 -17.39 -16.88 12.65
N SER A 234 -18.72 -16.87 12.73
CA SER A 234 -19.60 -17.01 11.56
C SER A 234 -19.52 -15.84 10.58
N THR A 235 -19.12 -14.65 11.04
CA THR A 235 -19.05 -13.42 10.24
C THR A 235 -17.64 -12.90 9.99
N LYS A 236 -16.64 -13.41 10.73
CA LYS A 236 -15.26 -12.94 10.69
C LYS A 236 -14.28 -13.97 11.28
N ILE A 237 -13.01 -13.87 10.93
CA ILE A 237 -11.92 -14.61 11.55
C ILE A 237 -11.06 -13.59 12.31
N GLU A 238 -10.86 -13.81 13.61
CA GLU A 238 -10.01 -12.99 14.47
C GLU A 238 -8.67 -13.69 14.71
N ILE A 239 -7.58 -13.05 14.29
CA ILE A 239 -6.21 -13.52 14.46
C ILE A 239 -5.57 -12.67 15.55
N LYS A 240 -5.10 -13.29 16.62
CA LYS A 240 -4.46 -12.62 17.76
C LYS A 240 -3.00 -13.02 17.82
N MET A 241 -2.11 -12.06 17.62
CA MET A 241 -0.67 -12.25 17.69
C MET A 241 -0.14 -11.61 18.98
N LYS A 242 0.68 -12.35 19.72
CA LYS A 242 1.30 -11.84 20.95
C LYS A 242 2.57 -11.06 20.61
N LYS A 243 2.68 -9.84 21.14
CA LYS A 243 3.91 -9.05 21.02
C LYS A 243 4.93 -9.48 22.08
N PRO A 244 6.22 -9.66 21.72
CA PRO A 244 7.30 -9.90 22.68
C PRO A 244 7.62 -8.65 23.50
N GLU A 245 7.53 -7.48 22.87
CA GLU A 245 7.80 -6.18 23.50
C GLU A 245 6.55 -5.30 23.41
N ALA A 246 6.35 -4.42 24.40
CA ALA A 246 5.26 -3.44 24.43
C ALA A 246 5.50 -2.27 23.46
N VAL A 247 5.92 -2.58 22.23
CA VAL A 247 6.16 -1.61 21.16
C VAL A 247 4.85 -1.33 20.43
N ARG A 248 4.59 -0.06 20.14
CA ARG A 248 3.45 0.37 19.32
C ARG A 248 3.83 0.26 17.85
N TRP A 249 3.07 -0.53 17.09
CA TRP A 249 3.31 -0.72 15.66
C TRP A 249 2.76 0.47 14.88
N GLU A 250 3.59 1.15 14.11
CA GLU A 250 3.12 2.24 13.23
C GLU A 250 2.46 1.70 11.96
N LYS A 251 2.96 0.55 11.48
CA LYS A 251 2.44 -0.19 10.33
C LYS A 251 2.41 -1.67 10.64
N LEU A 252 1.45 -2.39 10.05
CA LEU A 252 1.35 -3.85 10.17
C LEU A 252 2.41 -4.56 9.34
N GLU A 253 2.66 -4.07 8.13
CA GLU A 253 3.62 -4.63 7.17
C GLU A 253 4.82 -3.69 6.94
N GLY A 254 6.02 -4.25 6.80
CA GLY A 254 7.23 -3.48 6.48
C GLY A 254 8.45 -4.34 6.14
N GLN A 255 9.29 -3.83 5.24
CA GLN A 255 10.57 -4.43 4.89
C GLN A 255 11.54 -4.09 6.02
N GLY A 256 12.00 -5.12 6.74
CA GLY A 256 12.68 -4.96 8.02
C GLY A 256 13.92 -4.08 7.94
N ASP A 257 13.81 -2.87 8.46
CA ASP A 257 14.88 -2.29 9.25
C ASP A 257 14.62 -2.63 10.71
N VAL A 258 15.62 -3.21 11.34
CA VAL A 258 15.64 -3.51 12.77
C VAL A 258 15.33 -2.20 13.51
N PRO A 259 14.35 -2.14 14.43
CA PRO A 259 14.17 -0.95 15.22
C PRO A 259 15.44 -0.74 16.05
N THR A 260 16.17 0.33 15.75
CA THR A 260 17.17 0.82 16.68
C THR A 260 16.41 1.15 17.97
N SER A 261 16.63 0.33 18.99
CA SER A 261 16.07 0.46 20.33
C SER A 261 16.11 1.91 20.80
N LYS A 262 14.97 2.60 20.77
CA LYS A 262 14.70 3.67 21.73
C LYS A 262 14.15 3.00 22.98
N GLN A 263 15.06 2.39 23.73
CA GLN A 263 14.85 2.04 25.12
C GLN A 263 14.39 3.31 25.84
N PHE A 264 13.20 3.26 26.44
CA PHE A 264 12.78 4.22 27.45
C PHE A 264 13.63 3.99 28.70
N ILE A 265 14.77 4.68 28.78
CA ILE A 265 15.38 5.00 30.06
C ILE A 265 14.64 6.23 30.57
N ALA A 266 13.91 6.05 31.67
CA ALA A 266 13.41 7.14 32.48
C ALA A 266 14.60 7.95 33.01
N ASP A 267 14.45 9.27 32.99
CA ASP A 267 15.41 10.29 33.40
C ASP A 267 16.65 10.49 32.49
N VAL A 268 16.61 11.55 31.68
CA VAL A 268 17.49 12.74 31.80
C VAL A 268 16.99 13.80 30.81
N LYS A 269 16.64 14.97 31.38
CA LYS A 269 16.37 16.29 30.79
C LYS A 269 16.59 16.45 29.27
N ASN A 270 15.49 16.59 28.53
CA ASN A 270 15.48 17.28 27.23
C ASN A 270 15.88 18.75 27.42
N LEU A 271 17.09 19.12 26.99
CA LEU A 271 17.50 20.50 26.78
C LEU A 271 17.73 20.71 25.28
N TYR A 272 16.72 21.26 24.60
CA TYR A 272 16.86 21.90 23.30
C TYR A 272 16.17 23.28 23.38
N PRO A 273 16.78 24.37 22.85
CA PRO A 273 16.36 25.72 23.18
C PRO A 273 15.09 26.08 22.43
N SER A 274 13.95 26.03 23.11
CA SER A 274 12.67 26.47 22.54
C SER A 274 12.50 27.96 22.75
N SER A 275 12.50 28.72 21.65
CA SER A 275 12.20 30.15 21.58
C SER A 275 10.69 30.41 21.72
N SER A 276 10.10 30.03 22.86
CA SER A 276 8.74 30.46 23.21
C SER A 276 8.58 30.58 24.73
N HIS A 277 8.70 31.81 25.23
CA HIS A 277 8.45 32.15 26.63
C HIS A 277 6.95 32.21 26.95
N TYR A 278 6.21 31.13 26.73
CA TYR A 278 4.89 30.97 27.35
C TYR A 278 4.39 29.53 27.28
N THR A 279 4.49 28.80 28.39
CA THR A 279 3.85 27.49 28.56
C THR A 279 2.49 27.69 29.23
N ARG A 280 1.42 27.82 28.44
CA ARG A 280 0.06 27.77 28.97
C ARG A 280 -0.25 26.32 29.37
N ASN A 281 -0.33 26.07 30.67
CA ASN A 281 -0.54 24.75 31.22
C ASN A 281 -2.02 24.32 31.00
N TRP A 282 -2.27 23.55 29.95
CA TRP A 282 -3.62 23.13 29.55
C TRP A 282 -4.32 22.26 30.60
N ASP A 283 -3.58 21.49 31.41
CA ASP A 283 -4.18 20.71 32.51
C ASP A 283 -4.69 21.60 33.65
N LYS A 284 -4.00 22.72 33.91
CA LYS A 284 -4.48 23.73 34.87
C LYS A 284 -5.69 24.47 34.33
N LEU A 285 -5.71 24.77 33.03
CA LEU A 285 -6.86 25.42 32.36
C LEU A 285 -8.10 24.51 32.36
N VAL A 286 -7.94 23.20 32.12
CA VAL A 286 -9.04 22.22 32.19
C VAL A 286 -9.52 22.03 33.63
N GLY A 287 -8.61 22.09 34.60
CA GLY A 287 -8.95 22.11 36.03
C GLY A 287 -9.73 23.37 36.42
N GLU A 288 -9.24 24.54 36.02
CA GLU A 288 -9.86 25.85 36.28
C GLU A 288 -11.22 25.97 35.57
N ILE A 289 -11.39 25.48 34.34
CA ILE A 289 -12.70 25.44 33.63
C ILE A 289 -13.68 24.51 34.34
N LYS A 290 -13.26 23.33 34.82
CA LYS A 290 -14.14 22.42 35.58
C LYS A 290 -14.52 22.99 36.94
N GLU A 291 -13.64 23.79 37.54
CA GLU A 291 -13.86 24.44 38.83
C GLU A 291 -14.73 25.70 38.66
N GLU A 292 -14.57 26.45 37.56
CA GLU A 292 -15.46 27.51 37.11
C GLU A 292 -16.84 26.98 36.71
N GLU A 293 -16.98 25.86 35.99
CA GLU A 293 -18.29 25.23 35.72
C GLU A 293 -19.01 24.78 37.00
N LYS A 294 -18.25 24.51 38.08
CA LYS A 294 -18.81 24.18 39.40
C LYS A 294 -19.19 25.42 40.22
N ASN A 295 -18.51 26.54 40.01
CA ASN A 295 -18.70 27.80 40.75
C ASN A 295 -19.48 28.86 39.97
N GLU A 296 -19.72 28.67 38.67
CA GLU A 296 -20.72 29.41 37.91
C GLU A 296 -22.06 29.11 38.56
N LYS A 297 -22.54 30.08 39.33
CA LYS A 297 -23.92 30.16 39.73
C LYS A 297 -24.75 29.99 38.47
N LEU A 298 -25.39 28.84 38.34
CA LEU A 298 -26.37 28.54 37.30
C LEU A 298 -27.56 29.50 37.51
N GLU A 299 -27.43 30.77 37.12
CA GLU A 299 -28.53 31.72 37.18
C GLU A 299 -29.51 31.40 36.05
N GLY A 300 -30.77 31.21 36.43
CA GLY A 300 -31.88 30.89 35.54
C GLY A 300 -32.45 29.48 35.75
N ASP A 301 -33.02 28.92 34.69
CA ASP A 301 -33.84 27.69 34.74
C ASP A 301 -33.08 26.44 35.21
N ALA A 302 -31.76 26.41 35.09
CA ALA A 302 -30.94 25.27 35.50
C ALA A 302 -30.81 25.13 37.03
N ALA A 303 -30.68 26.23 37.78
CA ALA A 303 -30.73 26.16 39.25
C ALA A 303 -32.15 25.85 39.74
N LEU A 304 -33.17 26.36 39.07
CA LEU A 304 -34.56 26.09 39.41
C LEU A 304 -34.91 24.60 39.20
N ASN A 305 -34.43 24.00 38.11
CA ASN A 305 -34.58 22.58 37.85
C ASN A 305 -33.84 21.71 38.88
N LYS A 306 -32.62 22.10 39.31
CA LYS A 306 -31.92 21.41 40.41
C LYS A 306 -32.68 21.52 41.73
N LEU A 307 -33.26 22.68 42.02
CA LEU A 307 -34.11 22.88 43.20
C LEU A 307 -35.34 21.95 43.16
N PHE A 308 -36.01 21.82 42.01
CA PHE A 308 -37.14 20.89 41.88
C PHE A 308 -36.73 19.42 42.01
N GLN A 309 -35.56 19.04 41.49
CA GLN A 309 -35.02 17.68 41.67
C GLN A 309 -34.76 17.38 43.15
N GLN A 310 -34.22 18.35 43.89
CA GLN A 310 -33.96 18.21 45.32
C GLN A 310 -35.25 18.15 46.15
N ILE A 311 -36.25 18.99 45.85
CA ILE A 311 -37.57 18.93 46.51
C ILE A 311 -38.26 17.60 46.22
N TYR A 312 -38.09 17.05 45.02
CA TYR A 312 -38.63 15.74 44.67
C TYR A 312 -37.87 14.60 45.36
N SER A 313 -36.54 14.67 45.50
CA SER A 313 -35.77 13.63 46.21
C SER A 313 -36.09 13.60 47.70
N ASP A 314 -36.15 14.78 48.31
CA ASP A 314 -36.29 14.95 49.76
C ASP A 314 -37.75 14.94 50.22
N GLY A 315 -38.71 15.10 49.29
CA GLY A 315 -40.14 15.13 49.57
C GLY A 315 -40.73 13.78 49.97
N SER A 316 -41.72 13.82 50.87
CA SER A 316 -42.56 12.66 51.19
C SER A 316 -43.41 12.23 49.99
N ASP A 317 -43.93 11.00 50.02
CA ASP A 317 -44.72 10.47 48.89
C ASP A 317 -45.96 11.32 48.56
N GLU A 318 -46.53 12.02 49.54
CA GLU A 318 -47.63 12.97 49.32
C GLU A 318 -47.18 14.20 48.53
N VAL A 319 -45.98 14.72 48.80
CA VAL A 319 -45.39 15.86 48.08
C VAL A 319 -45.06 15.47 46.64
N LYS A 320 -44.46 14.30 46.43
CA LYS A 320 -44.19 13.75 45.08
C LYS A 320 -45.48 13.57 44.28
N ARG A 321 -46.53 13.08 44.93
CA ARG A 321 -47.85 12.91 44.31
C ARG A 321 -48.49 14.24 43.94
N ALA A 322 -48.37 15.26 44.80
CA ALA A 322 -48.83 16.62 44.54
C ALA A 322 -48.12 17.23 43.34
N MET A 323 -46.79 17.13 43.32
CA MET A 323 -45.94 17.65 42.25
C MET A 323 -46.25 16.99 40.91
N ASN A 324 -46.35 15.66 40.87
CA ASN A 324 -46.66 14.93 39.64
C ASN A 324 -48.06 15.28 39.11
N LYS A 325 -49.06 15.36 39.99
CA LYS A 325 -50.43 15.70 39.60
C LYS A 325 -50.53 17.13 39.09
N SER A 326 -49.95 18.10 39.80
CA SER A 326 -50.01 19.51 39.38
C SER A 326 -49.26 19.74 38.07
N PHE A 327 -48.11 19.09 37.90
CA PHE A 327 -47.29 19.22 36.70
C PHE A 327 -48.00 18.63 35.47
N MET A 328 -48.60 17.44 35.61
CA MET A 328 -49.35 16.80 34.53
C MET A 328 -50.63 17.57 34.16
N GLU A 329 -51.40 18.05 35.15
CA GLU A 329 -52.66 18.76 34.87
C GLU A 329 -52.45 20.16 34.28
N SER A 330 -51.37 20.85 34.67
CA SER A 330 -51.01 22.18 34.17
C SER A 330 -50.19 22.15 32.87
N GLY A 331 -49.91 20.97 32.30
CA GLY A 331 -49.09 20.86 31.10
C GLY A 331 -47.64 21.29 31.29
N GLY A 332 -47.12 21.20 32.52
CA GLY A 332 -45.76 21.54 32.89
C GLY A 332 -45.52 23.01 33.28
N THR A 333 -46.58 23.80 33.42
CA THR A 333 -46.49 25.25 33.73
C THR A 333 -46.57 25.56 35.23
N VAL A 334 -47.22 24.71 36.03
CA VAL A 334 -47.45 24.95 37.47
C VAL A 334 -47.05 23.74 38.31
N LEU A 335 -46.25 23.97 39.34
CA LEU A 335 -45.79 22.96 40.29
C LEU A 335 -46.23 23.30 41.72
N SER A 336 -46.98 22.41 42.37
CA SER A 336 -47.44 22.58 43.75
C SER A 336 -47.04 21.38 44.61
N THR A 337 -46.59 21.65 45.83
CA THR A 337 -46.14 20.64 46.80
C THR A 337 -47.21 20.25 47.82
N ASN A 338 -48.37 20.89 47.82
CA ASN A 338 -49.42 20.68 48.83
C ASN A 338 -50.55 19.76 48.33
N TRP A 339 -50.49 18.47 48.69
CA TRP A 339 -51.47 17.46 48.28
C TRP A 339 -52.93 17.77 48.68
N SER A 340 -53.13 18.42 49.84
CA SER A 340 -54.49 18.70 50.34
C SER A 340 -55.29 19.62 49.41
N ASP A 341 -54.59 20.43 48.62
CA ASP A 341 -55.17 21.40 47.71
C ASP A 341 -55.31 20.86 46.29
N VAL A 342 -54.21 20.38 45.69
CA VAL A 342 -54.21 19.79 44.34
C VAL A 342 -54.87 18.42 44.28
N GLY A 343 -55.06 17.74 45.40
CA GLY A 343 -55.85 16.51 45.46
C GLY A 343 -57.32 16.73 45.12
N LYS A 344 -57.89 17.88 45.50
CA LYS A 344 -59.33 18.18 45.39
C LYS A 344 -59.69 19.06 44.20
N ARG A 345 -58.78 19.92 43.74
CA ARG A 345 -59.01 20.86 42.64
C ARG A 345 -58.19 20.46 41.41
N LYS A 346 -58.66 20.83 40.22
CA LYS A 346 -57.88 20.68 38.98
C LYS A 346 -56.95 21.89 38.85
N VAL A 347 -55.68 21.65 38.54
CA VAL A 347 -54.71 22.74 38.34
C VAL A 347 -54.86 23.29 36.93
N GLU A 348 -55.12 24.59 36.82
CA GLU A 348 -55.24 25.29 35.54
C GLU A 348 -53.87 25.58 34.93
N ILE A 349 -53.83 25.66 33.60
CA ILE A 349 -52.63 25.94 32.82
C ILE A 349 -52.38 27.44 32.90
N ASN A 350 -51.27 27.86 33.49
CA ASN A 350 -50.90 29.27 33.61
C ASN A 350 -49.51 29.48 32.99
N PRO A 351 -49.43 29.68 31.66
CA PRO A 351 -48.14 29.85 30.99
C PRO A 351 -47.50 31.20 31.40
N PRO A 352 -46.17 31.32 31.34
CA PRO A 352 -45.47 32.59 31.59
C PRO A 352 -45.95 33.70 30.65
N ASP A 353 -45.89 34.96 31.09
CA ASP A 353 -46.52 36.13 30.43
C ASP A 353 -46.17 36.33 28.94
N ASP A 354 -45.04 35.77 28.47
CA ASP A 354 -44.58 35.83 27.06
C ASP A 354 -44.94 34.59 26.22
N MET A 355 -45.75 33.64 26.73
CA MET A 355 -46.09 32.38 26.04
C MET A 355 -47.59 32.08 26.03
N GLU A 356 -48.16 31.84 24.84
CA GLU A 356 -49.56 31.41 24.69
C GLU A 356 -49.67 29.88 24.59
N TRP A 357 -50.52 29.28 25.42
CA TRP A 357 -50.78 27.84 25.36
C TRP A 357 -51.58 27.47 24.10
N LYS A 358 -50.95 26.74 23.18
CA LYS A 358 -51.62 26.18 21.98
C LYS A 358 -52.01 24.73 22.20
N LYS A 359 -53.30 24.44 22.04
CA LYS A 359 -53.84 23.07 22.03
C LYS A 359 -53.73 22.53 20.60
N TYR A 360 -52.86 21.54 20.40
CA TYR A 360 -52.67 20.82 19.15
C TYR A 360 -53.62 19.63 19.02
#